data_AF-A0A1H1HUY5-F1
#
_entry.id   AF-A0A1H1HUY5-F1
#
_cell.length_a   1.000
_cell.length_b   1.000
_cell.length_c   1.000
_cell.angle_alpha   90.00
_cell.angle_beta   90.00
_cell.angle_gamma   90.00
#
_symmetry.space_group_name_H-M   'P 1'
#
loop_
_entity.id
_entity.type
_entity.pdbx_description
1 polymer ?
#
loop_
_entity_poly.entity_id
_entity_poly.type
_entity_poly.pdbx_seq_one_letter_code
_entity_poly.pdbx_strand_id
1 'polypeptide(L)'
;MITLQEELDWHCYRLYGLHNDSPEHPNPPPLHLGERAFEIVMARRMTAGDPEAAWFTRHRSTPRTDVPAHWPESYRAIVQRRISLIESDPTLALIERPEFKRRWVMESWEDMERDALRNWLLDCLESPRIWTTGQPCLRSTNQLADVMSRDDDFLSVAALYAGRPDVALEGLVSELVARESVPFLAAVRYAETGLRKHLQWKETWEQQRREDAIDADVVGRRDDFRAQAERRAQEQWRSVNRRQADEEPEPYAIRMQAAAAEAVEQEIDRLVGEEKRRRKIEEVGDVPVPPKFVTKDFQSSDFWRLRGGLDIPKERFVSFPHCQRDADGSLVMTWAGHDHLKRALAIAAYYQERKDSEGWPTERLVPLLAGVIELLPWLVQWHNDYDPDLGARMGDYFVDFVQTEARALGMTEAAVAAWTPPATPRRGRSRRIAA
;
A
#
# COMPACT_ATOMS: atom_id res chain seq x y z
N MET A 1 13.51 23.93 -17.16
CA MET A 1 14.03 22.70 -16.54
C MET A 1 14.95 21.91 -17.46
N ILE A 2 14.56 21.61 -18.72
CA ILE A 2 15.41 20.88 -19.69
C ILE A 2 16.78 21.54 -19.87
N THR A 3 16.81 22.86 -20.14
CA THR A 3 18.06 23.64 -20.25
C THR A 3 18.94 23.52 -19.03
N LEU A 4 18.38 23.71 -17.82
CA LEU A 4 19.15 23.64 -16.58
C LEU A 4 19.72 22.24 -16.33
N GLN A 5 18.97 21.19 -16.69
CA GLN A 5 19.46 19.81 -16.60
C GLN A 5 20.62 19.57 -17.58
N GLU A 6 20.53 20.08 -18.82
CA GLU A 6 21.62 19.97 -19.79
C GLU A 6 22.89 20.64 -19.25
N GLU A 7 22.80 21.87 -18.74
CA GLU A 7 23.97 22.54 -18.15
C GLU A 7 24.51 21.80 -16.91
N LEU A 8 23.62 21.27 -16.07
CA LEU A 8 24.01 20.51 -14.88
C LEU A 8 24.77 19.23 -15.24
N ASP A 9 24.34 18.50 -16.27
CA ASP A 9 25.02 17.28 -16.71
C ASP A 9 26.47 17.58 -17.10
N TRP A 10 26.68 18.62 -17.92
CA TRP A 10 28.02 19.05 -18.33
C TRP A 10 28.83 19.61 -17.16
N HIS A 11 28.21 20.33 -16.23
CA HIS A 11 28.86 20.78 -15.00
C HIS A 11 29.34 19.61 -14.14
N CYS A 12 28.52 18.56 -14.00
CA CYS A 12 28.90 17.34 -13.29
C CYS A 12 30.10 16.66 -13.94
N TYR A 13 30.19 16.61 -15.28
CA TYR A 13 31.35 16.02 -15.95
C TYR A 13 32.65 16.72 -15.61
N ARG A 14 32.62 18.04 -15.40
CA ARG A 14 33.77 18.80 -14.89
C ARG A 14 34.11 18.43 -13.46
N LEU A 15 33.12 18.40 -12.57
CA LEU A 15 33.32 18.12 -11.14
C LEU A 15 33.89 16.72 -10.89
N TYR A 16 33.48 15.73 -11.69
CA TYR A 16 33.99 14.36 -11.61
C TYR A 16 35.27 14.11 -12.42
N GLY A 17 35.86 15.16 -13.03
CA GLY A 17 37.11 15.06 -13.79
C GLY A 17 36.99 14.30 -15.11
N LEU A 18 35.76 14.12 -15.64
CA LEU A 18 35.52 13.52 -16.94
C LEU A 18 35.91 14.47 -18.09
N HIS A 19 35.77 15.77 -17.88
CA HIS A 19 36.26 16.79 -18.81
C HIS A 19 36.59 18.11 -18.10
N ASN A 20 37.86 18.51 -18.12
CA ASN A 20 38.32 19.68 -17.35
C ASN A 20 37.76 21.02 -17.87
N ASP A 21 37.56 21.14 -19.18
CA ASP A 21 36.99 22.34 -19.82
C ASP A 21 35.56 22.07 -20.30
N SER A 22 34.65 21.69 -19.40
CA SER A 22 33.27 21.40 -19.79
C SER A 22 32.61 22.58 -20.49
N PRO A 23 32.03 22.38 -21.70
CA PRO A 23 31.36 23.44 -22.45
C PRO A 23 30.05 23.82 -21.74
N GLU A 24 30.13 24.67 -20.73
CA GLU A 24 29.00 25.26 -19.99
C GLU A 24 28.66 26.65 -20.57
N HIS A 25 27.39 27.03 -20.55
CA HIS A 25 26.96 28.38 -20.97
C HIS A 25 26.31 29.12 -19.79
N PRO A 26 26.75 30.36 -19.44
CA PRO A 26 26.28 31.06 -18.24
C PRO A 26 24.83 31.54 -18.33
N ASN A 27 24.31 31.76 -19.54
CA ASN A 27 22.92 32.17 -19.78
C ASN A 27 22.32 31.40 -20.97
N PRO A 28 22.04 30.10 -20.81
CA PRO A 28 21.62 29.23 -21.91
C PRO A 28 20.16 29.55 -22.33
N PRO A 29 19.82 29.47 -23.63
CA PRO A 29 18.45 29.65 -24.09
C PRO A 29 17.54 28.48 -23.65
N PRO A 30 16.22 28.67 -23.66
CA PRO A 30 15.27 27.57 -23.47
C PRO A 30 15.47 26.48 -24.53
N LEU A 31 15.60 25.23 -24.08
CA LEU A 31 15.69 24.04 -24.92
C LEU A 31 14.33 23.37 -25.02
N HIS A 32 13.95 22.94 -26.22
CA HIS A 32 12.82 22.05 -26.46
C HIS A 32 13.26 20.58 -26.51
N LEU A 33 12.29 19.66 -26.45
CA LEU A 33 12.55 18.23 -26.65
C LEU A 33 13.18 18.01 -28.04
N GLY A 34 14.25 17.21 -28.07
CA GLY A 34 14.98 16.91 -29.30
C GLY A 34 16.11 17.87 -29.61
N GLU A 35 16.32 18.90 -28.77
CA GLU A 35 17.37 19.90 -28.98
C GLU A 35 18.59 19.73 -28.07
N ARG A 36 18.60 18.77 -27.14
CA ARG A 36 19.81 18.49 -26.34
C ARG A 36 20.91 17.88 -27.19
N ALA A 37 22.17 18.05 -26.79
CA ALA A 37 23.32 17.64 -27.60
C ALA A 37 23.29 16.14 -27.94
N PHE A 38 22.96 15.27 -26.97
CA PHE A 38 22.84 13.83 -27.25
C PHE A 38 21.64 13.47 -28.14
N GLU A 39 20.53 14.20 -28.05
CA GLU A 39 19.37 13.97 -28.92
C GLU A 39 19.72 14.30 -30.37
N ILE A 40 20.55 15.33 -30.59
CA ILE A 40 21.07 15.67 -31.93
C ILE A 40 22.02 14.58 -32.45
N VAL A 41 22.96 14.11 -31.62
CA VAL A 41 23.87 13.00 -31.97
C VAL A 41 23.08 11.73 -32.29
N MET A 42 22.07 11.40 -31.48
CA MET A 42 21.20 10.26 -31.70
C MET A 42 20.41 10.39 -33.00
N ALA A 43 19.83 11.55 -33.30
CA ALA A 43 19.13 11.78 -34.57
C ALA A 43 20.06 11.62 -35.78
N ARG A 44 21.33 12.04 -35.68
CA ARG A 44 22.35 11.83 -36.71
C ARG A 44 22.66 10.34 -36.91
N ARG A 45 22.87 9.59 -35.82
CA ARG A 45 23.08 8.13 -35.86
C ARG A 45 21.89 7.39 -36.46
N MET A 46 20.67 7.79 -36.08
CA MET A 46 19.44 7.24 -36.64
C MET A 46 19.35 7.45 -38.16
N THR A 47 19.74 8.63 -38.65
CA THR A 47 19.81 8.90 -40.10
C THR A 47 20.90 8.08 -40.80
N ALA A 48 21.97 7.73 -40.09
CA ALA A 48 23.04 6.85 -40.57
C ALA A 48 22.70 5.34 -40.50
N GLY A 49 21.48 4.96 -40.13
CA GLY A 49 21.00 3.58 -40.12
C GLY A 49 20.97 2.89 -38.75
N ASP A 50 21.18 3.63 -37.66
CA ASP A 50 21.08 3.10 -36.28
C ASP A 50 19.60 2.97 -35.84
N PRO A 51 19.14 1.80 -35.34
CA PRO A 51 17.73 1.55 -34.99
C PRO A 51 17.17 2.29 -33.75
N GLU A 52 17.85 3.29 -33.17
CA GLU A 52 17.42 4.01 -31.95
C GLU A 52 16.16 4.94 -32.10
N ALA A 53 15.24 4.67 -33.03
CA ALA A 53 14.00 5.44 -33.25
C ALA A 53 12.99 5.39 -32.08
N ALA A 54 13.17 4.46 -31.14
CA ALA A 54 12.27 4.27 -30.00
C ALA A 54 12.29 5.45 -29.01
N TRP A 55 13.40 6.19 -28.90
CA TRP A 55 13.50 7.35 -28.00
C TRP A 55 12.52 8.46 -28.41
N PHE A 56 12.63 8.95 -29.66
CA PHE A 56 11.83 10.05 -30.17
C PHE A 56 10.33 9.73 -30.14
N THR A 57 9.97 8.51 -30.56
CA THR A 57 8.59 8.02 -30.52
C THR A 57 8.04 7.99 -29.10
N ARG A 58 8.79 7.45 -28.13
CA ARG A 58 8.36 7.31 -26.73
C ARG A 58 8.21 8.66 -26.02
N HIS A 59 9.06 9.63 -26.36
CA HIS A 59 9.11 10.93 -25.71
C HIS A 59 8.35 12.02 -26.48
N ARG A 60 7.71 11.67 -27.60
CA ARG A 60 7.05 12.61 -28.53
C ARG A 60 8.00 13.77 -28.92
N SER A 61 9.28 13.45 -29.04
CA SER A 61 10.36 14.39 -29.37
C SER A 61 10.60 14.36 -30.87
N THR A 62 10.89 15.50 -31.49
CA THR A 62 11.18 15.57 -32.93
C THR A 62 12.66 15.34 -33.16
N PRO A 63 13.08 14.32 -33.94
CA PRO A 63 14.49 14.13 -34.28
C PRO A 63 15.04 15.36 -35.02
N ARG A 64 16.16 15.90 -34.55
CA ARG A 64 16.85 17.05 -35.16
C ARG A 64 18.31 16.71 -35.37
N THR A 65 18.78 16.74 -36.60
CA THR A 65 20.19 16.45 -36.95
C THR A 65 21.08 17.70 -36.88
N ASP A 66 20.48 18.87 -37.00
CA ASP A 66 21.16 20.15 -37.07
C ASP A 66 20.99 20.96 -35.79
N VAL A 67 22.00 21.75 -35.47
CA VAL A 67 21.96 22.70 -34.34
C VAL A 67 20.93 23.81 -34.68
N PRO A 68 19.89 24.02 -33.85
CA PRO A 68 18.86 25.02 -34.09
C PRO A 68 19.38 26.44 -34.36
N ALA A 69 18.95 27.02 -35.50
CA ALA A 69 19.36 28.35 -35.94
C ALA A 69 18.79 29.51 -35.11
N HIS A 70 17.79 29.26 -34.26
CA HIS A 70 17.18 30.29 -33.42
C HIS A 70 18.00 30.61 -32.15
N TRP A 71 19.00 29.79 -31.82
CA TRP A 71 19.86 30.04 -30.66
C TRP A 71 20.91 31.13 -30.91
N PRO A 72 21.35 31.86 -29.88
CA PRO A 72 22.51 32.75 -29.98
C PRO A 72 23.75 32.01 -30.48
N GLU A 73 24.60 32.70 -31.22
CA GLU A 73 25.85 32.13 -31.76
C GLU A 73 26.74 31.54 -30.66
N SER A 74 26.80 32.21 -29.51
CA SER A 74 27.56 31.74 -28.34
C SER A 74 27.09 30.37 -27.85
N TYR A 75 25.78 30.11 -27.90
CA TYR A 75 25.22 28.83 -27.46
C TYR A 75 25.34 27.75 -28.53
N ARG A 76 25.18 28.11 -29.82
CA ARG A 76 25.43 27.18 -30.93
C ARG A 76 26.86 26.64 -30.90
N ALA A 77 27.85 27.50 -30.63
CA ALA A 77 29.24 27.09 -30.49
C ALA A 77 29.45 26.10 -29.34
N ILE A 78 28.79 26.33 -28.20
CA ILE A 78 28.81 25.41 -27.04
C ILE A 78 28.21 24.05 -27.41
N VAL A 79 27.01 24.02 -28.01
CA VAL A 79 26.35 22.77 -28.39
C VAL A 79 27.14 22.02 -29.46
N GLN A 80 27.74 22.73 -30.42
CA GLN A 80 28.60 22.11 -31.42
C GLN A 80 29.84 21.45 -30.77
N ARG A 81 30.42 22.10 -29.75
CA ARG A 81 31.52 21.51 -28.97
C ARG A 81 31.07 20.28 -28.17
N ARG A 82 29.89 20.32 -27.55
CA ARG A 82 29.26 19.18 -26.87
C ARG A 82 29.08 17.99 -27.81
N ILE A 83 28.47 18.22 -28.97
CA ILE A 83 28.28 17.21 -30.02
C ILE A 83 29.61 16.59 -30.43
N SER A 84 30.63 17.43 -30.69
CA SER A 84 31.95 16.96 -31.09
C SER A 84 32.60 16.09 -30.00
N LEU A 85 32.47 16.49 -28.73
CA LEU A 85 32.96 15.70 -27.59
C LEU A 85 32.26 14.35 -27.48
N ILE A 86 30.93 14.31 -27.63
CA ILE A 86 30.14 13.06 -27.63
C ILE A 86 30.56 12.15 -28.79
N GLU A 87 30.87 12.70 -29.96
CA GLU A 87 31.27 11.93 -31.13
C GLU A 87 32.73 11.43 -31.03
N SER A 88 33.62 12.16 -30.34
CA SER A 88 35.06 11.86 -30.27
C SER A 88 35.52 11.09 -29.02
N ASP A 89 34.87 11.27 -27.87
CA ASP A 89 35.27 10.68 -26.59
C ASP A 89 34.36 9.51 -26.21
N PRO A 90 34.87 8.26 -26.20
CA PRO A 90 34.07 7.08 -25.85
C PRO A 90 33.43 7.12 -24.45
N THR A 91 34.07 7.80 -23.49
CA THR A 91 33.58 7.92 -22.11
C THR A 91 32.36 8.83 -22.05
N LEU A 92 32.45 10.00 -22.68
CA LEU A 92 31.32 10.92 -22.79
C LEU A 92 30.21 10.32 -23.66
N ALA A 93 30.56 9.64 -24.76
CA ALA A 93 29.62 8.93 -25.61
C ALA A 93 28.80 7.87 -24.85
N LEU A 94 29.40 7.22 -23.83
CA LEU A 94 28.70 6.25 -22.99
C LEU A 94 27.72 6.93 -22.04
N ILE A 95 28.13 8.00 -21.36
CA ILE A 95 27.30 8.70 -20.36
C ILE A 95 26.21 9.56 -21.02
N GLU A 96 26.40 9.98 -22.26
CA GLU A 96 25.43 10.73 -23.06
C GLU A 96 24.40 9.83 -23.75
N ARG A 97 24.40 8.52 -23.45
CA ARG A 97 23.34 7.61 -23.91
C ARG A 97 21.99 7.92 -23.22
N PRO A 98 20.86 7.70 -23.91
CA PRO A 98 19.53 8.00 -23.37
C PRO A 98 19.20 7.30 -22.05
N GLU A 99 19.81 6.16 -21.74
CA GLU A 99 19.60 5.43 -20.48
C GLU A 99 20.07 6.21 -19.26
N PHE A 100 21.08 7.07 -19.43
CA PHE A 100 21.68 7.86 -18.37
C PHE A 100 21.15 9.29 -18.32
N LYS A 101 20.23 9.64 -19.22
CA LYS A 101 19.65 10.98 -19.32
C LYS A 101 18.26 11.05 -18.71
N ARG A 102 18.00 12.16 -18.02
CA ARG A 102 16.68 12.42 -17.46
C ARG A 102 15.65 12.55 -18.57
N ARG A 103 14.58 11.77 -18.44
CA ARG A 103 13.44 11.74 -19.35
C ARG A 103 12.43 12.77 -18.87
N TRP A 104 12.30 13.88 -19.60
CA TRP A 104 11.27 14.90 -19.35
C TRP A 104 9.95 14.47 -20.00
N VAL A 105 9.50 13.24 -19.68
CA VAL A 105 8.18 12.76 -20.11
C VAL A 105 7.18 13.24 -19.07
N MET A 106 6.20 14.00 -19.53
CA MET A 106 4.97 14.23 -18.78
C MET A 106 3.83 13.53 -19.52
N GLU A 107 2.83 13.10 -18.76
CA GLU A 107 1.56 12.67 -19.35
C GLU A 107 0.93 13.83 -20.14
N SER A 108 0.01 13.50 -21.05
CA SER A 108 -0.71 14.56 -21.76
C SER A 108 -1.50 15.40 -20.77
N TRP A 109 -1.73 16.68 -21.08
CA TRP A 109 -2.57 17.52 -20.24
C TRP A 109 -3.96 16.88 -20.05
N GLU A 110 -4.49 16.27 -21.10
CA GLU A 110 -5.77 15.58 -21.11
C GLU A 110 -5.78 14.36 -20.16
N ASP A 111 -4.69 13.58 -20.12
CA ASP A 111 -4.57 12.46 -19.18
C ASP A 111 -4.45 12.95 -17.73
N MET A 112 -3.64 13.99 -17.49
CA MET A 112 -3.46 14.60 -16.16
C MET A 112 -4.77 15.21 -15.64
N GLU A 113 -5.49 15.94 -16.49
CA GLU A 113 -6.79 16.52 -16.19
C GLU A 113 -7.81 15.42 -15.86
N ARG A 114 -7.91 14.39 -16.71
CA ARG A 114 -8.81 13.26 -16.47
C ARG A 114 -8.51 12.56 -15.16
N ASP A 115 -7.24 12.34 -14.83
CA ASP A 115 -6.84 11.68 -13.59
C ASP A 115 -7.08 12.56 -12.36
N ALA A 116 -6.85 13.88 -12.46
CA ALA A 116 -7.18 14.83 -11.42
C ALA A 116 -8.69 14.87 -11.14
N LEU A 117 -9.53 14.97 -12.19
CA LEU A 117 -10.99 14.95 -12.07
C LEU A 117 -11.47 13.61 -11.47
N ARG A 118 -10.93 12.47 -11.93
CA ARG A 118 -11.24 11.15 -11.38
C ARG A 118 -10.95 11.09 -9.89
N ASN A 119 -9.74 11.50 -9.49
CA ASN A 119 -9.30 11.44 -8.09
C ASN A 119 -10.13 12.37 -7.22
N TRP A 120 -10.46 13.57 -7.70
CA TRP A 120 -11.32 14.49 -6.96
C TRP A 120 -12.74 13.93 -6.74
N LEU A 121 -13.35 13.32 -7.77
CA LEU A 121 -14.66 12.66 -7.63
C LEU A 121 -14.59 11.54 -6.60
N LEU A 122 -13.57 10.72 -6.73
CA LEU A 122 -13.25 9.66 -5.79
C LEU A 122 -13.09 10.21 -4.35
N ASP A 123 -12.39 11.34 -4.13
CA ASP A 123 -12.19 11.95 -2.81
C ASP A 123 -13.52 12.41 -2.21
N CYS A 124 -14.42 12.93 -3.04
CA CYS A 124 -15.77 13.27 -2.62
C CYS A 124 -16.57 12.04 -2.15
N LEU A 125 -16.40 10.88 -2.80
CA LEU A 125 -17.05 9.61 -2.43
C LEU A 125 -16.49 9.00 -1.13
N GLU A 126 -15.26 9.35 -0.74
CA GLU A 126 -14.67 8.98 0.56
C GLU A 126 -15.00 9.95 1.69
N SER A 127 -15.69 11.05 1.38
CA SER A 127 -15.88 12.14 2.33
C SER A 127 -16.50 11.64 3.65
N PRO A 128 -15.95 12.03 4.82
CA PRO A 128 -16.48 11.65 6.12
C PRO A 128 -17.98 11.96 6.27
N ARG A 129 -18.49 13.02 5.62
CA ARG A 129 -19.93 13.37 5.63
C ARG A 129 -20.87 12.24 5.19
N ILE A 130 -20.36 11.25 4.45
CA ILE A 130 -21.10 10.09 3.96
C ILE A 130 -21.01 8.92 4.96
N TRP A 131 -19.87 8.77 5.61
CA TRP A 131 -19.48 7.57 6.35
C TRP A 131 -19.45 7.73 7.88
N THR A 132 -19.29 8.95 8.39
CA THR A 132 -19.17 9.25 9.83
C THR A 132 -20.45 9.77 10.47
N THR A 133 -21.48 10.08 9.67
CA THR A 133 -22.79 10.48 10.21
C THR A 133 -23.58 9.25 10.63
N GLY A 134 -23.54 8.93 11.93
CA GLY A 134 -24.29 7.81 12.51
C GLY A 134 -23.47 6.53 12.69
N GLN A 135 -24.15 5.39 12.77
CA GLN A 135 -23.47 4.09 12.92
C GLN A 135 -22.79 3.65 11.61
N PRO A 136 -21.67 2.90 11.69
CA PRO A 136 -21.03 2.31 10.52
C PRO A 136 -22.04 1.49 9.70
N CYS A 137 -22.06 1.68 8.39
CA CYS A 137 -23.03 1.01 7.51
C CYS A 137 -22.40 0.54 6.19
N LEU A 138 -23.02 -0.48 5.61
CA LEU A 138 -22.83 -0.84 4.21
C LEU A 138 -23.82 -0.03 3.36
N ARG A 139 -23.35 0.49 2.23
CA ARG A 139 -24.16 1.26 1.28
C ARG A 139 -24.05 0.67 -0.12
N SER A 140 -25.10 0.79 -0.91
CA SER A 140 -25.03 0.48 -2.34
C SER A 140 -24.46 1.66 -3.14
N THR A 141 -23.87 1.36 -4.30
CA THR A 141 -23.39 2.40 -5.22
C THR A 141 -24.50 3.33 -5.70
N ASN A 142 -25.75 2.83 -5.80
CA ASN A 142 -26.92 3.66 -6.07
C ASN A 142 -27.25 4.60 -4.91
N GLN A 143 -27.17 4.13 -3.66
CA GLN A 143 -27.36 5.01 -2.50
C GLN A 143 -26.29 6.11 -2.45
N LEU A 144 -25.05 5.79 -2.84
CA LEU A 144 -23.99 6.80 -2.91
C LEU A 144 -24.25 7.83 -4.03
N ALA A 145 -24.71 7.36 -5.19
CA ALA A 145 -25.15 8.24 -6.27
C ALA A 145 -26.30 9.17 -5.83
N ASP A 146 -27.31 8.67 -5.10
CA ASP A 146 -28.40 9.51 -4.57
C ASP A 146 -27.86 10.61 -3.65
N VAL A 147 -26.91 10.29 -2.76
CA VAL A 147 -26.31 11.31 -1.88
C VAL A 147 -25.54 12.36 -2.71
N MET A 148 -24.78 11.93 -3.72
CA MET A 148 -24.01 12.84 -4.59
C MET A 148 -24.87 13.62 -5.59
N SER A 149 -26.09 13.17 -5.87
CA SER A 149 -27.03 13.87 -6.76
C SER A 149 -27.44 15.26 -6.25
N ARG A 150 -27.18 15.54 -4.96
CA ARG A 150 -27.46 16.81 -4.29
C ARG A 150 -26.23 17.72 -4.15
N ASP A 151 -25.09 17.31 -4.71
CA ASP A 151 -23.83 18.04 -4.63
C ASP A 151 -23.52 18.67 -6.01
N ASP A 152 -23.76 19.97 -6.13
CA ASP A 152 -23.62 20.71 -7.39
C ASP A 152 -22.18 20.70 -7.92
N ASP A 153 -21.19 20.72 -7.03
CA ASP A 153 -19.77 20.63 -7.40
C ASP A 153 -19.46 19.23 -7.94
N PHE A 154 -19.97 18.19 -7.28
CA PHE A 154 -19.82 16.82 -7.76
C PHE A 154 -20.42 16.62 -9.15
N LEU A 155 -21.63 17.11 -9.39
CA LEU A 155 -22.29 17.03 -10.69
C LEU A 155 -21.52 17.77 -11.77
N SER A 156 -21.01 18.97 -11.45
CA SER A 156 -20.22 19.79 -12.37
C SER A 156 -18.92 19.08 -12.77
N VAL A 157 -18.17 18.54 -11.81
CA VAL A 157 -16.94 17.80 -12.09
C VAL A 157 -17.21 16.47 -12.80
N ALA A 158 -18.32 15.79 -12.48
CA ALA A 158 -18.74 14.58 -13.17
C ALA A 158 -19.02 14.83 -14.66
N ALA A 159 -19.69 15.94 -14.99
CA ALA A 159 -19.94 16.35 -16.38
C ALA A 159 -18.63 16.64 -17.14
N LEU A 160 -17.67 17.31 -16.49
CA LEU A 160 -16.33 17.55 -17.06
C LEU A 160 -15.58 16.23 -17.29
N TYR A 161 -15.57 15.35 -16.29
CA TYR A 161 -14.91 14.04 -16.37
C TYR A 161 -15.49 13.16 -17.49
N ALA A 162 -16.82 13.15 -17.64
CA ALA A 162 -17.51 12.38 -18.68
C ALA A 162 -17.47 13.06 -20.07
N GLY A 163 -17.09 14.34 -20.15
CA GLY A 163 -17.12 15.13 -21.37
C GLY A 163 -18.53 15.43 -21.91
N ARG A 164 -19.57 15.31 -21.07
CA ARG A 164 -20.97 15.56 -21.46
C ARG A 164 -21.82 15.98 -20.24
N PRO A 165 -22.86 16.80 -20.41
CA PRO A 165 -23.69 17.26 -19.29
C PRO A 165 -24.60 16.15 -18.72
N ASP A 166 -25.16 15.28 -19.58
CA ASP A 166 -26.11 14.25 -19.17
C ASP A 166 -25.38 12.96 -18.71
N VAL A 167 -24.75 13.03 -17.54
CA VAL A 167 -24.05 11.90 -16.93
C VAL A 167 -25.04 11.02 -16.18
N ALA A 168 -25.04 9.73 -16.50
CA ALA A 168 -25.75 8.73 -15.69
C ALA A 168 -24.94 8.49 -14.41
N LEU A 169 -25.33 9.19 -13.34
CA LEU A 169 -24.57 9.27 -12.10
C LEU A 169 -24.37 7.89 -11.45
N GLU A 170 -25.39 7.05 -11.46
CA GLU A 170 -25.34 5.69 -10.93
C GLU A 170 -24.28 4.85 -11.64
N GLY A 171 -24.23 4.96 -12.97
CA GLY A 171 -23.23 4.27 -13.80
C GLY A 171 -21.82 4.77 -13.53
N LEU A 172 -21.63 6.09 -13.42
CA LEU A 172 -20.34 6.69 -13.12
C LEU A 172 -19.83 6.27 -11.73
N VAL A 173 -20.66 6.42 -10.70
CA VAL A 173 -20.30 6.06 -9.32
C VAL A 173 -20.01 4.56 -9.23
N SER A 174 -20.82 3.71 -9.88
CA SER A 174 -20.56 2.28 -9.92
C SER A 174 -19.22 1.95 -10.59
N GLU A 175 -18.85 2.62 -11.68
CA GLU A 175 -17.57 2.38 -12.35
C GLU A 175 -16.38 2.82 -11.47
N LEU A 176 -16.45 4.04 -10.92
CA LEU A 176 -15.40 4.61 -10.08
C LEU A 176 -15.15 3.72 -8.84
N VAL A 177 -16.21 3.36 -8.13
CA VAL A 177 -16.13 2.53 -6.92
C VAL A 177 -15.64 1.13 -7.27
N ALA A 178 -16.14 0.50 -8.34
CA ALA A 178 -15.74 -0.86 -8.70
C ALA A 178 -14.21 -0.97 -8.93
N ARG A 179 -13.62 0.01 -9.63
CA ARG A 179 -12.17 0.02 -9.92
C ARG A 179 -11.32 0.31 -8.69
N GLU A 180 -11.83 1.05 -7.72
CA GLU A 180 -11.12 1.43 -6.49
C GLU A 180 -11.56 0.62 -5.27
N SER A 181 -12.19 -0.54 -5.50
CA SER A 181 -12.63 -1.46 -4.45
C SER A 181 -11.97 -2.82 -4.54
N VAL A 182 -11.79 -3.45 -3.37
CA VAL A 182 -11.39 -4.85 -3.27
C VAL A 182 -12.46 -5.64 -2.49
N PRO A 183 -12.83 -6.85 -2.93
CA PRO A 183 -13.77 -7.69 -2.20
C PRO A 183 -13.34 -7.95 -0.76
N PHE A 184 -14.31 -7.91 0.15
CA PHE A 184 -14.10 -8.15 1.58
C PHE A 184 -13.55 -9.56 1.85
N LEU A 185 -14.10 -10.59 1.18
CA LEU A 185 -13.67 -11.99 1.35
C LEU A 185 -12.47 -12.36 0.48
N ALA A 186 -11.55 -13.11 1.08
CA ALA A 186 -10.43 -13.72 0.38
C ALA A 186 -10.89 -14.62 -0.78
N ALA A 187 -11.99 -15.36 -0.59
CA ALA A 187 -12.55 -16.29 -1.57
C ALA A 187 -12.98 -15.62 -2.90
N VAL A 188 -13.26 -14.31 -2.88
CA VAL A 188 -13.63 -13.54 -4.09
C VAL A 188 -12.46 -12.69 -4.59
N ARG A 189 -11.44 -12.47 -3.76
CA ARG A 189 -10.25 -11.68 -4.10
C ARG A 189 -9.19 -12.48 -4.85
N TYR A 190 -8.90 -13.69 -4.38
CA TYR A 190 -7.78 -14.48 -4.87
C TYR A 190 -8.21 -15.58 -5.84
N ALA A 191 -7.33 -15.87 -6.80
CA ALA A 191 -7.35 -17.13 -7.53
C ALA A 191 -6.88 -18.27 -6.63
N GLU A 192 -6.99 -19.52 -7.10
CA GLU A 192 -6.62 -20.70 -6.30
C GLU A 192 -5.16 -20.67 -5.80
N THR A 193 -4.23 -20.21 -6.64
CA THR A 193 -2.82 -20.04 -6.22
C THR A 193 -2.66 -18.96 -5.16
N GLY A 194 -3.46 -17.89 -5.23
CA GLY A 194 -3.46 -16.84 -4.23
C GLY A 194 -4.08 -17.27 -2.91
N LEU A 195 -5.14 -18.08 -2.91
CA LEU A 195 -5.72 -18.64 -1.69
C LEU A 195 -4.70 -19.50 -0.94
N ARG A 196 -3.93 -20.34 -1.64
CA ARG A 196 -2.85 -21.13 -1.03
C ARG A 196 -1.78 -20.26 -0.38
N LYS A 197 -1.38 -19.16 -1.04
CA LYS A 197 -0.43 -18.21 -0.45
C LYS A 197 -1.05 -17.48 0.74
N HIS A 198 -2.29 -17.04 0.64
CA HIS A 198 -3.00 -16.35 1.70
C HIS A 198 -3.11 -17.22 2.98
N LEU A 199 -3.34 -18.53 2.83
CA LEU A 199 -3.28 -19.47 3.95
C LEU A 199 -1.89 -19.51 4.60
N GLN A 200 -0.81 -19.61 3.82
CA GLN A 200 0.56 -19.57 4.36
C GLN A 200 0.84 -18.25 5.09
N TRP A 201 0.35 -17.12 4.56
CA TRP A 201 0.45 -15.83 5.23
C TRP A 201 -0.31 -15.81 6.57
N LYS A 202 -1.51 -16.38 6.63
CA LYS A 202 -2.28 -16.50 7.88
C LYS A 202 -1.55 -17.35 8.93
N GLU A 203 -0.97 -18.49 8.51
CA GLU A 203 -0.16 -19.35 9.38
C GLU A 203 1.08 -18.61 9.92
N THR A 204 1.77 -17.84 9.08
CA THR A 204 2.89 -16.97 9.51
C THR A 204 2.42 -15.93 10.52
N TRP A 205 1.28 -15.27 10.31
CA TRP A 205 0.75 -14.28 11.26
C TRP A 205 0.36 -14.89 12.60
N GLU A 206 -0.16 -16.11 12.61
CA GLU A 206 -0.42 -16.84 13.86
C GLU A 206 0.87 -17.18 14.61
N GLN A 207 1.94 -17.54 13.90
CA GLN A 207 3.25 -17.74 14.51
C GLN A 207 3.80 -16.43 15.11
N GLN A 208 3.73 -15.32 14.37
CA GLN A 208 4.15 -14.00 14.84
C GLN A 208 3.34 -13.54 16.05
N ARG A 209 2.01 -13.77 16.08
CA ARG A 209 1.20 -13.49 17.27
C ARG A 209 1.65 -14.28 18.50
N ARG A 210 2.09 -15.52 18.34
CA ARG A 210 2.67 -16.30 19.45
C ARG A 210 3.99 -15.69 19.91
N GLU A 211 4.84 -15.22 19.00
CA GLU A 211 6.05 -14.48 19.36
C GLU A 211 5.75 -13.18 20.12
N ASP A 212 4.73 -12.44 19.70
CA ASP A 212 4.28 -11.21 20.37
C ASP A 212 3.73 -11.50 21.78
N ALA A 213 2.99 -12.61 21.94
CA ALA A 213 2.50 -13.05 23.25
C ALA A 213 3.65 -13.43 24.20
N ILE A 214 4.70 -14.10 23.68
CA ILE A 214 5.93 -14.38 24.44
C ILE A 214 6.61 -13.07 24.83
N ASP A 215 6.72 -12.12 23.90
CA ASP A 215 7.34 -10.82 24.18
C ASP A 215 6.60 -10.05 25.27
N ALA A 216 5.27 -10.02 25.21
CA ALA A 216 4.42 -9.38 26.21
C ALA A 216 4.57 -10.04 27.59
N ASP A 217 4.57 -11.38 27.64
CA ASP A 217 4.72 -12.13 28.91
C ASP A 217 6.11 -11.94 29.53
N VAL A 218 7.19 -12.02 28.74
CA VAL A 218 8.55 -11.80 29.26
C VAL A 218 8.73 -10.35 29.75
N VAL A 219 8.14 -9.37 29.05
CA VAL A 219 8.15 -7.97 29.51
C VAL A 219 7.33 -7.80 30.79
N GLY A 220 6.17 -8.45 30.91
CA GLY A 220 5.37 -8.45 32.13
C GLY A 220 6.11 -9.03 33.34
N ARG A 221 7.06 -9.93 33.10
CA ARG A 221 7.92 -10.56 34.11
C ARG A 221 9.31 -9.91 34.22
N ARG A 222 9.48 -8.68 33.75
CA ARG A 222 10.76 -7.96 33.75
C ARG A 222 11.42 -7.90 35.14
N ASP A 223 10.63 -7.74 36.20
CA ASP A 223 11.16 -7.62 37.56
C ASP A 223 11.75 -8.93 38.10
N ASP A 224 11.37 -10.10 37.55
CA ASP A 224 11.95 -11.39 37.94
C ASP A 224 13.46 -11.45 37.66
N PHE A 225 13.94 -10.68 36.68
CA PHE A 225 15.36 -10.62 36.30
C PHE A 225 16.19 -9.66 37.16
N ARG A 226 15.56 -8.77 37.92
CA ARG A 226 16.25 -7.69 38.66
C ARG A 226 17.27 -8.23 39.64
N ALA A 227 16.91 -9.22 40.45
CA ALA A 227 17.83 -9.79 41.44
C ALA A 227 19.06 -10.44 40.79
N GLN A 228 18.93 -11.06 39.62
CA GLN A 228 20.04 -11.62 38.88
C GLN A 228 20.91 -10.52 38.26
N ALA A 229 20.30 -9.50 37.67
CA ALA A 229 20.98 -8.36 37.08
C ALA A 229 21.78 -7.57 38.11
N GLU A 230 21.19 -7.31 39.28
CA GLU A 230 21.87 -6.70 40.43
C GLU A 230 23.12 -7.47 40.82
N ARG A 231 23.02 -8.79 41.04
CA ARG A 231 24.21 -9.58 41.39
C ARG A 231 25.33 -9.43 40.37
N ARG A 232 25.03 -9.57 39.07
CA ARG A 232 26.03 -9.49 38.00
C ARG A 232 26.65 -8.10 37.85
N ALA A 233 25.82 -7.06 37.83
CA ALA A 233 26.28 -5.68 37.70
C ALA A 233 27.16 -5.27 38.89
N GLN A 234 26.76 -5.65 40.11
CA GLN A 234 27.53 -5.38 41.32
C GLN A 234 28.84 -6.16 41.36
N GLU A 235 28.86 -7.44 40.97
CA GLU A 235 30.09 -8.26 40.88
C GLU A 235 31.07 -7.67 39.85
N GLN A 236 30.58 -7.29 38.67
CA GLN A 236 31.40 -6.66 37.64
C GLN A 236 31.97 -5.33 38.12
N TRP A 237 31.16 -4.49 38.76
CA TRP A 237 31.62 -3.21 39.31
C TRP A 237 32.69 -3.40 40.39
N ARG A 238 32.52 -4.37 41.31
CA ARG A 238 33.48 -4.71 42.37
C ARG A 238 34.80 -5.23 41.82
N SER A 239 34.78 -5.92 40.68
CA SER A 239 35.99 -6.44 40.04
C SER A 239 36.95 -5.31 39.63
N VAL A 240 36.41 -4.15 39.26
CA VAL A 240 37.14 -2.95 38.84
C VAL A 240 37.38 -2.01 40.03
N ASN A 241 36.41 -1.86 40.93
CA ASN A 241 36.41 -0.91 42.02
C ASN A 241 36.53 -1.61 43.38
N ARG A 242 37.71 -2.13 43.72
CA ARG A 242 37.92 -2.78 45.02
C ARG A 242 37.82 -1.77 46.18
N ARG A 243 37.18 -2.19 47.28
CA ARG A 243 37.13 -1.43 48.54
C ARG A 243 38.54 -1.19 49.06
N GLN A 244 38.83 0.05 49.45
CA GLN A 244 40.10 0.39 50.10
C GLN A 244 40.12 -0.11 51.55
N ALA A 245 41.30 -0.31 52.14
CA ALA A 245 41.42 -0.92 53.47
C ALA A 245 40.88 -0.03 54.60
N ASP A 246 40.87 1.28 54.39
CA ASP A 246 40.43 2.35 55.27
C ASP A 246 38.99 2.84 54.99
N GLU A 247 38.33 2.33 53.95
CA GLU A 247 36.96 2.69 53.59
C GLU A 247 35.94 1.83 54.36
N GLU A 248 35.04 2.49 55.09
CA GLU A 248 33.93 1.83 55.78
C GLU A 248 33.03 1.04 54.78
N PRO A 249 32.40 -0.08 55.19
CA PRO A 249 31.57 -0.88 54.31
C PRO A 249 30.34 -0.14 53.73
N GLU A 250 29.74 0.76 54.52
CA GLU A 250 28.49 1.44 54.17
C GLU A 250 28.67 2.47 53.03
N PRO A 251 29.64 3.41 53.08
CA PRO A 251 29.92 4.31 51.96
C PRO A 251 30.30 3.57 50.66
N TYR A 252 31.04 2.47 50.78
CA TYR A 252 31.39 1.62 49.64
C TYR A 252 30.13 1.00 49.00
N ALA A 253 29.21 0.49 49.81
CA ALA A 253 27.95 -0.10 49.35
C ALA A 253 27.05 0.93 48.63
N ILE A 254 26.94 2.15 49.18
CA ILE A 254 26.15 3.24 48.57
C ILE A 254 26.73 3.65 47.21
N ARG A 255 28.05 3.88 47.14
CA ARG A 255 28.72 4.23 45.87
C ARG A 255 28.58 3.12 44.83
N MET A 256 28.66 1.87 45.25
CA MET A 256 28.47 0.71 44.39
C MET A 256 27.04 0.62 43.87
N GLN A 257 26.03 0.75 44.73
CA GLN A 257 24.62 0.74 44.30
C GLN A 257 24.31 1.87 43.32
N ALA A 258 24.74 3.09 43.63
CA ALA A 258 24.51 4.25 42.76
C ALA A 258 25.21 4.11 41.40
N ALA A 259 26.46 3.63 41.38
CA ALA A 259 27.23 3.47 40.16
C ALA A 259 26.81 2.25 39.32
N ALA A 260 26.22 1.22 39.94
CA ALA A 260 25.74 0.02 39.25
C ALA A 260 24.31 0.17 38.71
N ALA A 261 23.53 1.16 39.13
CA ALA A 261 22.10 1.28 38.80
C ALA A 261 21.82 1.24 37.28
N GLU A 262 22.58 1.98 36.48
CA GLU A 262 22.43 1.96 35.02
C GLU A 262 22.81 0.59 34.42
N ALA A 263 23.91 0.01 34.91
CA ALA A 263 24.37 -1.32 34.48
C ALA A 263 23.36 -2.43 34.85
N VAL A 264 22.62 -2.26 35.96
CA VAL A 264 21.52 -3.17 36.34
C VAL A 264 20.41 -3.11 35.30
N GLU A 265 19.94 -1.92 34.91
CA GLU A 265 18.87 -1.81 33.90
C GLU A 265 19.31 -2.35 32.54
N GLN A 266 20.56 -2.08 32.13
CA GLN A 266 21.14 -2.65 30.91
C GLN A 266 21.21 -4.20 30.96
N GLU A 267 21.58 -4.77 32.11
CA GLU A 267 21.63 -6.22 32.29
C GLU A 267 20.22 -6.83 32.33
N ILE A 268 19.22 -6.15 32.89
CA ILE A 268 17.82 -6.59 32.81
C ILE A 268 17.38 -6.64 31.35
N ASP A 269 17.60 -5.59 30.57
CA ASP A 269 17.20 -5.55 29.16
C ASP A 269 17.91 -6.63 28.34
N ARG A 270 19.18 -6.91 28.65
CA ARG A 270 19.95 -8.02 28.07
C ARG A 270 19.32 -9.37 28.39
N LEU A 271 19.01 -9.64 29.67
CA LEU A 271 18.40 -10.90 30.13
C LEU A 271 17.00 -11.09 29.54
N VAL A 272 16.20 -10.04 29.50
CA VAL A 272 14.88 -10.03 28.85
C VAL A 272 15.02 -10.35 27.36
N GLY A 273 15.98 -9.74 26.66
CA GLY A 273 16.24 -10.01 25.25
C GLY A 273 16.70 -11.45 24.99
N GLU A 274 17.53 -12.01 25.86
CA GLU A 274 17.95 -13.41 25.81
C GLU A 274 16.77 -14.36 26.02
N GLU A 275 15.94 -14.09 27.02
CA GLU A 275 14.78 -14.92 27.34
C GLU A 275 13.74 -14.90 26.22
N LYS A 276 13.44 -13.73 25.65
CA LYS A 276 12.59 -13.59 24.47
C LYS A 276 13.09 -14.48 23.33
N ARG A 277 14.38 -14.37 22.99
CA ARG A 277 14.97 -15.16 21.90
C ARG A 277 14.90 -16.66 22.19
N ARG A 278 15.24 -17.07 23.41
CA ARG A 278 15.20 -18.47 23.85
C ARG A 278 13.80 -19.05 23.71
N ARG A 279 12.79 -18.38 24.28
CA ARG A 279 11.40 -18.84 24.24
C ARG A 279 10.80 -18.83 22.84
N LYS A 280 11.10 -17.84 22.00
CA LYS A 280 10.66 -17.84 20.59
C LYS A 280 11.18 -19.06 19.83
N ILE A 281 12.46 -19.39 20.00
CA ILE A 281 13.07 -20.57 19.36
C ILE A 281 12.46 -21.87 19.90
N GLU A 282 12.27 -21.99 21.21
CA GLU A 282 11.75 -23.21 21.85
C GLU A 282 10.25 -23.44 21.61
N GLU A 283 9.43 -22.40 21.66
CA GLU A 283 7.96 -22.50 21.62
C GLU A 283 7.36 -22.28 20.23
N VAL A 284 7.98 -21.44 19.39
CA VAL A 284 7.47 -21.10 18.04
C VAL A 284 8.31 -21.77 16.95
N GLY A 285 9.63 -21.77 17.09
CA GLY A 285 10.56 -22.29 16.10
C GLY A 285 10.89 -21.30 14.98
N ASP A 286 11.39 -21.81 13.85
CA ASP A 286 11.69 -20.99 12.68
C ASP A 286 10.41 -20.62 11.91
N VAL A 287 10.16 -19.32 11.76
CA VAL A 287 8.99 -18.79 11.05
C VAL A 287 9.37 -18.52 9.60
N PRO A 288 8.92 -19.34 8.63
CA PRO A 288 9.30 -19.16 7.24
C PRO A 288 8.72 -17.86 6.67
N VAL A 289 9.51 -17.20 5.81
CA VAL A 289 9.05 -16.00 5.09
C VAL A 289 8.00 -16.43 4.05
N PRO A 290 6.77 -15.90 4.10
CA PRO A 290 5.72 -16.31 3.19
C PRO A 290 5.99 -15.80 1.76
N PRO A 291 5.51 -16.51 0.73
CA PRO A 291 5.75 -16.15 -0.66
C PRO A 291 5.02 -14.85 -1.04
N LYS A 292 5.67 -14.02 -1.86
CA LYS A 292 5.04 -12.82 -2.45
C LYS A 292 3.94 -13.21 -3.44
N PHE A 293 2.89 -12.41 -3.49
CA PHE A 293 1.84 -12.53 -4.50
C PHE A 293 2.32 -11.99 -5.86
N VAL A 294 1.68 -12.46 -6.93
CA VAL A 294 1.83 -11.97 -8.30
C VAL A 294 0.45 -11.76 -8.92
N THR A 295 0.36 -11.09 -10.08
CA THR A 295 -0.93 -10.76 -10.72
C THR A 295 -1.86 -11.96 -10.89
N LYS A 296 -1.34 -13.15 -11.27
CA LYS A 296 -2.15 -14.37 -11.46
C LYS A 296 -2.75 -14.96 -10.18
N ASP A 297 -2.31 -14.49 -9.01
CA ASP A 297 -2.85 -14.92 -7.72
C ASP A 297 -4.15 -14.19 -7.36
N PHE A 298 -4.54 -13.16 -8.12
CA PHE A 298 -5.75 -12.39 -7.93
C PHE A 298 -6.77 -12.67 -9.03
N GLN A 299 -8.06 -12.52 -8.69
CA GLN A 299 -9.17 -12.66 -9.66
C GLN A 299 -9.23 -11.51 -10.66
N SER A 300 -8.67 -10.34 -10.32
CA SER A 300 -8.66 -9.14 -11.15
C SER A 300 -7.30 -8.43 -11.11
N SER A 301 -6.90 -7.83 -12.23
CA SER A 301 -5.73 -6.95 -12.29
C SER A 301 -5.87 -5.71 -11.41
N ASP A 302 -7.11 -5.23 -11.20
CA ASP A 302 -7.36 -4.13 -10.27
C ASP A 302 -7.08 -4.54 -8.82
N PHE A 303 -7.45 -5.76 -8.43
CA PHE A 303 -7.13 -6.25 -7.09
C PHE A 303 -5.61 -6.36 -6.90
N TRP A 304 -4.89 -6.85 -7.91
CA TRP A 304 -3.42 -6.85 -7.90
C TRP A 304 -2.85 -5.42 -7.79
N ARG A 305 -3.38 -4.46 -8.56
CA ARG A 305 -2.95 -3.05 -8.51
C ARG A 305 -3.14 -2.46 -7.11
N LEU A 306 -4.26 -2.78 -6.45
CA LEU A 306 -4.63 -2.27 -5.12
C LEU A 306 -3.98 -3.02 -3.96
N ARG A 307 -3.34 -4.18 -4.18
CA ARG A 307 -2.77 -5.02 -3.11
C ARG A 307 -1.26 -5.25 -3.23
N GLY A 308 -0.76 -5.43 -4.46
CA GLY A 308 0.64 -5.68 -4.75
C GLY A 308 1.19 -6.99 -4.16
N GLY A 309 2.52 -7.14 -4.21
CA GLY A 309 3.19 -8.40 -3.87
C GLY A 309 3.18 -8.80 -2.39
N LEU A 310 2.88 -7.86 -1.49
CA LEU A 310 2.74 -8.08 -0.05
C LEU A 310 1.28 -8.01 0.43
N ASP A 311 0.35 -7.88 -0.52
CA ASP A 311 -1.09 -7.80 -0.23
C ASP A 311 -1.50 -6.66 0.72
N ILE A 312 -0.78 -5.54 0.64
CA ILE A 312 -1.02 -4.35 1.46
C ILE A 312 -2.26 -3.63 0.91
N PRO A 313 -3.30 -3.36 1.72
CA PRO A 313 -4.49 -2.63 1.29
C PRO A 313 -4.16 -1.23 0.74
N LYS A 314 -4.65 -0.91 -0.45
CA LYS A 314 -4.59 0.44 -1.07
C LYS A 314 -5.92 0.84 -1.73
N GLU A 315 -6.94 0.00 -1.58
CA GLU A 315 -8.29 0.30 -2.02
C GLU A 315 -8.92 1.43 -1.21
N ARG A 316 -9.82 2.16 -1.85
CA ARG A 316 -10.59 3.27 -1.24
C ARG A 316 -11.91 2.76 -0.67
N PHE A 317 -12.41 1.65 -1.22
CA PHE A 317 -13.63 0.99 -0.79
C PHE A 317 -13.45 -0.51 -0.60
N VAL A 318 -14.21 -1.10 0.32
CA VAL A 318 -14.32 -2.55 0.45
C VAL A 318 -15.67 -2.95 -0.14
N SER A 319 -15.64 -3.84 -1.14
CA SER A 319 -16.84 -4.28 -1.85
C SER A 319 -17.40 -5.61 -1.31
N PHE A 320 -18.71 -5.77 -1.39
CA PHE A 320 -19.47 -6.94 -0.93
C PHE A 320 -20.21 -7.60 -2.09
N PRO A 321 -19.48 -8.19 -3.06
CA PRO A 321 -20.12 -8.97 -4.12
C PRO A 321 -20.94 -10.12 -3.53
N HIS A 322 -22.06 -10.44 -4.17
CA HIS A 322 -23.08 -11.42 -3.72
C HIS A 322 -23.96 -10.95 -2.54
N CYS A 323 -23.75 -9.74 -2.04
CA CYS A 323 -24.52 -9.15 -0.95
C CYS A 323 -25.47 -8.02 -1.43
N GLN A 324 -25.77 -7.92 -2.73
CA GLN A 324 -26.71 -6.93 -3.31
C GLN A 324 -28.18 -7.29 -3.04
N ARG A 325 -29.09 -6.33 -3.01
CA ARG A 325 -30.53 -6.66 -2.85
C ARG A 325 -31.09 -7.19 -4.17
N ASP A 326 -32.11 -8.04 -4.13
CA ASP A 326 -32.71 -8.56 -5.37
C ASP A 326 -33.42 -7.44 -6.17
N ALA A 327 -33.98 -6.46 -5.47
CA ALA A 327 -34.57 -5.26 -6.05
C ALA A 327 -33.53 -4.23 -6.54
N ASP A 328 -32.29 -4.29 -6.02
CA ASP A 328 -31.20 -3.36 -6.35
C ASP A 328 -29.88 -4.14 -6.50
N GLY A 329 -29.55 -4.46 -7.77
CA GLY A 329 -28.32 -5.17 -8.13
C GLY A 329 -27.05 -4.32 -8.03
N SER A 330 -27.12 -3.08 -7.55
CA SER A 330 -25.96 -2.21 -7.41
C SER A 330 -24.99 -2.71 -6.32
N LEU A 331 -23.69 -2.51 -6.56
CA LEU A 331 -22.64 -3.05 -5.69
C LEU A 331 -22.77 -2.48 -4.27
N VAL A 332 -22.82 -3.37 -3.28
CA VAL A 332 -22.74 -3.02 -1.86
C VAL A 332 -21.29 -2.86 -1.45
N MET A 333 -21.00 -1.83 -0.66
CA MET A 333 -19.66 -1.45 -0.26
C MET A 333 -19.63 -0.71 1.08
N THR A 334 -18.45 -0.58 1.66
CA THR A 334 -18.19 0.36 2.76
C THR A 334 -16.87 1.08 2.50
N TRP A 335 -16.64 2.18 3.21
CA TRP A 335 -15.39 2.93 3.12
C TRP A 335 -14.22 2.12 3.69
N ALA A 336 -13.10 2.07 2.96
CA ALA A 336 -11.92 1.31 3.40
C ALA A 336 -11.25 1.94 4.64
N GLY A 337 -11.46 3.22 4.90
CA GLY A 337 -10.95 3.90 6.10
C GLY A 337 -11.61 3.49 7.41
N HIS A 338 -12.68 2.68 7.39
CA HIS A 338 -13.18 2.04 8.60
C HIS A 338 -12.16 1.06 9.17
N ASP A 339 -11.93 1.11 10.48
CA ASP A 339 -11.20 0.07 11.22
C ASP A 339 -11.97 -1.26 11.24
N HIS A 340 -11.33 -2.32 11.78
CA HIS A 340 -11.91 -3.66 11.79
C HIS A 340 -13.24 -3.71 12.57
N LEU A 341 -13.34 -2.98 13.70
CA LEU A 341 -14.54 -2.93 14.53
C LEU A 341 -15.70 -2.26 13.78
N LYS A 342 -15.48 -1.09 13.17
CA LYS A 342 -16.49 -0.39 12.37
C LYS A 342 -16.95 -1.22 11.18
N ARG A 343 -16.05 -1.95 10.51
CA ARG A 343 -16.43 -2.88 9.43
C ARG A 343 -17.28 -4.04 9.96
N ALA A 344 -16.91 -4.65 11.08
CA ALA A 344 -17.68 -5.74 11.68
C ALA A 344 -19.08 -5.29 12.09
N LEU A 345 -19.20 -4.12 12.73
CA LEU A 345 -20.48 -3.50 13.09
C LEU A 345 -21.34 -3.23 11.84
N ALA A 346 -20.76 -2.67 10.77
CA ALA A 346 -21.47 -2.41 9.52
C ALA A 346 -21.99 -3.71 8.88
N ILE A 347 -21.18 -4.76 8.85
CA ILE A 347 -21.56 -6.07 8.31
C ILE A 347 -22.66 -6.71 9.16
N ALA A 348 -22.53 -6.69 10.48
CA ALA A 348 -23.50 -7.29 11.39
C ALA A 348 -24.86 -6.57 11.37
N ALA A 349 -24.85 -5.24 11.33
CA ALA A 349 -26.07 -4.45 11.16
C ALA A 349 -26.77 -4.78 9.83
N TYR A 350 -26.00 -4.84 8.74
CA TYR A 350 -26.54 -5.22 7.43
C TYR A 350 -27.06 -6.67 7.43
N TYR A 351 -26.33 -7.60 8.03
CA TYR A 351 -26.75 -9.00 8.18
C TYR A 351 -28.09 -9.12 8.91
N GLN A 352 -28.24 -8.46 10.07
CA GLN A 352 -29.48 -8.54 10.85
C GLN A 352 -30.64 -7.86 10.12
N GLU A 353 -30.43 -6.72 9.46
CA GLU A 353 -31.47 -6.09 8.63
C GLU A 353 -31.95 -7.05 7.53
N ARG A 354 -31.03 -7.71 6.80
CA ARG A 354 -31.40 -8.65 5.73
C ARG A 354 -32.06 -9.92 6.24
N LYS A 355 -31.64 -10.42 7.41
CA LYS A 355 -32.23 -11.60 8.05
C LYS A 355 -33.63 -11.31 8.58
N ASP A 356 -33.78 -10.28 9.41
CA ASP A 356 -35.00 -10.07 10.19
C ASP A 356 -36.06 -9.28 9.42
N SER A 357 -35.65 -8.32 8.57
CA SER A 357 -36.60 -7.46 7.84
C SER A 357 -36.90 -7.97 6.43
N GLU A 358 -35.89 -8.48 5.71
CA GLU A 358 -36.06 -8.97 4.33
C GLU A 358 -36.16 -10.49 4.21
N GLY A 359 -35.93 -11.24 5.30
CA GLY A 359 -36.06 -12.70 5.30
C GLY A 359 -35.11 -13.41 4.34
N TRP A 360 -33.89 -12.90 4.17
CA TRP A 360 -32.91 -13.49 3.26
C TRP A 360 -32.62 -14.96 3.63
N PRO A 361 -32.50 -15.85 2.62
CA PRO A 361 -32.20 -17.25 2.88
C PRO A 361 -30.74 -17.44 3.30
N THR A 362 -30.45 -18.58 3.93
CA THR A 362 -29.13 -18.91 4.49
C THR A 362 -27.98 -18.67 3.51
N GLU A 363 -28.12 -19.08 2.25
CA GLU A 363 -27.05 -18.98 1.24
C GLU A 363 -26.60 -17.53 0.99
N ARG A 364 -27.51 -16.58 1.21
CA ARG A 364 -27.26 -15.14 1.06
C ARG A 364 -26.69 -14.49 2.32
N LEU A 365 -26.94 -15.08 3.49
CA LEU A 365 -26.45 -14.60 4.79
C LEU A 365 -25.02 -15.09 5.09
N VAL A 366 -24.68 -16.30 4.64
CA VAL A 366 -23.36 -16.92 4.86
C VAL A 366 -22.17 -16.04 4.46
N PRO A 367 -22.11 -15.40 3.27
CA PRO A 367 -20.95 -14.57 2.91
C PRO A 367 -20.74 -13.39 3.86
N LEU A 368 -21.81 -12.76 4.37
CA LEU A 368 -21.70 -11.67 5.35
C LEU A 368 -21.10 -12.19 6.66
N LEU A 369 -21.58 -13.32 7.15
CA LEU A 369 -21.07 -13.94 8.38
C LEU A 369 -19.61 -14.38 8.23
N ALA A 370 -19.23 -14.93 7.07
CA ALA A 370 -17.84 -15.26 6.73
C ALA A 370 -16.95 -14.01 6.76
N GLY A 371 -17.47 -12.84 6.35
CA GLY A 371 -16.75 -11.58 6.44
C GLY A 371 -16.43 -11.16 7.87
N VAL A 372 -17.36 -11.40 8.80
CA VAL A 372 -17.11 -11.17 10.23
C VAL A 372 -16.04 -12.13 10.74
N ILE A 373 -16.09 -13.41 10.33
CA ILE A 373 -15.06 -14.41 10.69
C ILE A 373 -13.66 -13.97 10.23
N GLU A 374 -13.50 -13.46 9.01
CA GLU A 374 -12.20 -12.97 8.53
C GLU A 374 -11.66 -11.77 9.35
N LEU A 375 -12.54 -11.02 10.02
CA LEU A 375 -12.18 -9.90 10.88
C LEU A 375 -11.88 -10.30 12.33
N LEU A 376 -12.38 -11.45 12.81
CA LEU A 376 -12.26 -11.89 14.22
C LEU A 376 -10.83 -11.82 14.79
N PRO A 377 -9.76 -12.26 14.09
CA PRO A 377 -8.41 -12.20 14.66
C PRO A 377 -7.99 -10.79 15.06
N TRP A 378 -8.38 -9.79 14.26
CA TRP A 378 -8.06 -8.38 14.52
C TRP A 378 -8.97 -7.79 15.60
N LEU A 379 -10.23 -8.21 15.64
CA LEU A 379 -11.17 -7.78 16.68
C LEU A 379 -10.71 -8.25 18.06
N VAL A 380 -10.35 -9.53 18.19
CA VAL A 380 -9.84 -10.11 19.45
C VAL A 380 -8.50 -9.50 19.84
N GLN A 381 -7.61 -9.25 18.88
CA GLN A 381 -6.27 -8.76 19.19
C GLN A 381 -6.24 -7.25 19.51
N TRP A 382 -7.00 -6.42 18.80
CA TRP A 382 -6.87 -4.96 18.87
C TRP A 382 -8.14 -4.21 19.29
N HIS A 383 -9.29 -4.88 19.35
CA HIS A 383 -10.57 -4.25 19.66
C HIS A 383 -11.36 -5.01 20.76
N ASN A 384 -10.65 -5.64 21.70
CA ASN A 384 -11.26 -6.43 22.77
C ASN A 384 -11.13 -5.84 24.18
N ASP A 385 -10.65 -4.60 24.27
CA ASP A 385 -10.80 -3.82 25.49
C ASP A 385 -12.29 -3.57 25.76
N TYR A 386 -12.62 -3.37 27.04
CA TYR A 386 -14.00 -3.10 27.43
C TYR A 386 -14.42 -1.75 26.89
N ASP A 387 -15.41 -1.73 26.02
CA ASP A 387 -16.01 -0.52 25.47
C ASP A 387 -17.17 -0.09 26.39
N PRO A 388 -17.07 1.05 27.10
CA PRO A 388 -18.11 1.51 28.00
C PRO A 388 -19.38 2.01 27.29
N ASP A 389 -19.27 2.46 26.04
CA ASP A 389 -20.41 2.94 25.26
C ASP A 389 -21.26 1.78 24.75
N LEU A 390 -20.60 0.66 24.40
CA LEU A 390 -21.25 -0.59 23.96
C LEU A 390 -21.49 -1.58 25.10
N GLY A 391 -20.86 -1.37 26.26
CA GLY A 391 -21.01 -2.20 27.46
C GLY A 391 -20.39 -3.60 27.36
N ALA A 392 -19.49 -3.83 26.40
CA ALA A 392 -18.96 -5.15 26.08
C ALA A 392 -17.50 -5.09 25.60
N ARG A 393 -16.82 -6.24 25.63
CA ARG A 393 -15.56 -6.46 24.93
C ARG A 393 -15.89 -6.89 23.50
N MET A 394 -15.58 -6.05 22.52
CA MET A 394 -16.16 -6.23 21.18
C MET A 394 -15.60 -7.44 20.43
N GLY A 395 -14.37 -7.85 20.68
CA GLY A 395 -13.83 -9.12 20.17
C GLY A 395 -14.63 -10.32 20.66
N ASP A 396 -14.85 -10.43 21.98
CA ASP A 396 -15.63 -11.51 22.60
C ASP A 396 -17.09 -11.49 22.11
N TYR A 397 -17.69 -10.30 22.02
CA TYR A 397 -19.03 -10.12 21.47
C TYR A 397 -19.16 -10.69 20.04
N PHE A 398 -18.21 -10.39 19.15
CA PHE A 398 -18.28 -10.87 17.77
C PHE A 398 -17.99 -12.38 17.64
N VAL A 399 -17.19 -12.95 18.54
CA VAL A 399 -17.03 -14.41 18.64
C VAL A 399 -18.37 -15.07 18.97
N ASP A 400 -19.06 -14.58 20.01
CA ASP A 400 -20.37 -15.09 20.42
C ASP A 400 -21.44 -14.87 19.35
N PHE A 401 -21.43 -13.72 18.68
CA PHE A 401 -22.29 -13.39 17.55
C PHE A 401 -22.14 -14.44 16.43
N VAL A 402 -20.90 -14.69 16.00
CA VAL A 402 -20.61 -15.66 14.93
C VAL A 402 -21.08 -17.06 15.30
N GLN A 403 -20.80 -17.51 16.52
CA GLN A 403 -21.21 -18.83 17.00
C GLN A 403 -22.72 -18.99 17.03
N THR A 404 -23.42 -17.98 17.54
CA THR A 404 -24.88 -17.96 17.65
C THR A 404 -25.53 -17.98 16.28
N GLU A 405 -25.05 -17.12 15.37
CA GLU A 405 -25.61 -16.99 14.03
C GLU A 405 -25.28 -18.20 13.16
N ALA A 406 -24.06 -18.74 13.21
CA ALA A 406 -23.73 -19.97 12.50
C ALA A 406 -24.63 -21.14 12.94
N ARG A 407 -24.88 -21.28 14.26
CA ARG A 407 -25.80 -22.28 14.80
C ARG A 407 -27.23 -22.05 14.33
N ALA A 408 -27.70 -20.80 14.31
CA ALA A 408 -29.04 -20.46 13.82
C ALA A 408 -29.22 -20.80 12.34
N LEU A 409 -28.16 -20.70 11.53
CA LEU A 409 -28.13 -21.13 10.13
C LEU A 409 -27.95 -22.66 9.96
N GLY A 410 -27.78 -23.42 11.05
CA GLY A 410 -27.54 -24.86 11.00
C GLY A 410 -26.14 -25.24 10.50
N MET A 411 -25.16 -24.33 10.63
CA MET A 411 -23.80 -24.48 10.12
C MET A 411 -22.76 -24.47 11.24
N THR A 412 -21.57 -24.99 10.94
CA THR A 412 -20.39 -24.78 11.78
C THR A 412 -19.65 -23.52 11.33
N GLU A 413 -18.89 -22.89 12.23
CA GLU A 413 -18.05 -21.73 11.89
C GLU A 413 -17.07 -22.05 10.75
N ALA A 414 -16.49 -23.26 10.76
CA ALA A 414 -15.61 -23.72 9.70
C ALA A 414 -16.33 -23.84 8.34
N ALA A 415 -17.60 -24.27 8.31
CA ALA A 415 -18.39 -24.32 7.09
C ALA A 415 -18.74 -22.93 6.56
N VAL A 416 -19.02 -21.97 7.46
CA VAL A 416 -19.23 -20.56 7.09
C VAL A 416 -17.94 -19.96 6.54
N ALA A 417 -16.80 -20.18 7.21
CA ALA A 417 -15.49 -19.69 6.80
C ALA A 417 -15.01 -20.29 5.46
N ALA A 418 -15.46 -21.49 5.11
CA ALA A 418 -15.15 -22.17 3.86
C ALA A 418 -16.07 -21.75 2.68
N TRP A 419 -16.91 -20.74 2.86
CA TRP A 419 -17.78 -20.25 1.79
C TRP A 419 -16.97 -19.83 0.56
N THR A 420 -17.50 -20.18 -0.61
CA THR A 420 -16.95 -19.78 -1.91
C THR A 420 -18.06 -19.24 -2.80
N PRO A 421 -17.76 -18.28 -3.70
CA PRO A 421 -18.77 -17.72 -4.57
C PRO A 421 -19.35 -18.81 -5.50
N PRO A 422 -20.66 -18.77 -5.79
CA PRO A 422 -21.29 -19.70 -6.73
C PRO A 422 -20.61 -19.67 -8.09
N ALA A 423 -20.47 -20.83 -8.73
CA ALA A 423 -19.85 -20.94 -10.05
C ALA A 423 -20.58 -20.05 -11.06
N THR A 424 -19.85 -19.14 -11.72
CA THR A 424 -20.43 -18.31 -12.77
C THR A 424 -20.80 -19.20 -13.96
N PRO A 425 -22.06 -19.20 -14.44
CA PRO A 425 -22.43 -19.96 -15.61
C PRO A 425 -21.58 -19.49 -16.79
N ARG A 426 -20.87 -20.42 -17.45
CA ARG A 426 -20.04 -20.12 -18.64
C ARG A 426 -20.94 -19.46 -19.68
N ARG A 427 -20.73 -18.17 -19.96
CA ARG A 427 -21.33 -17.48 -21.12
C ARG A 427 -20.90 -18.24 -22.38
N GLY A 428 -21.80 -19.07 -22.92
CA GLY A 428 -21.59 -19.76 -24.19
C GLY A 428 -21.27 -18.73 -25.27
N ARG A 429 -20.15 -18.94 -25.98
CA ARG A 429 -19.75 -18.16 -27.14
C ARG A 429 -20.89 -18.25 -28.16
N SER A 430 -21.77 -17.24 -28.20
CA SER A 430 -22.77 -17.13 -29.26
C SER A 430 -21.99 -17.06 -30.58
N ARG A 431 -22.07 -18.12 -31.38
CA ARG A 431 -21.60 -18.14 -32.76
C ARG A 431 -22.34 -17.01 -33.47
N ARG A 432 -21.64 -15.92 -33.77
CA ARG A 432 -22.08 -14.94 -34.77
C ARG A 432 -22.30 -15.71 -36.07
N ILE A 433 -23.56 -15.98 -36.40
CA ILE A 433 -23.96 -16.37 -37.74
C ILE A 433 -23.74 -15.13 -38.59
N ALA A 434 -22.79 -15.22 -39.52
CA ALA A 434 -22.58 -14.20 -40.52
C ALA A 434 -23.79 -14.17 -41.47
N ALA A 435 -24.36 -12.99 -41.65
CA ALA A 435 -25.26 -12.65 -42.75
C ALA A 435 -24.63 -11.45 -43.48
#